data_AF-A0A0E3ZGG7-F1
#
_entry.id   AF-A0A0E3ZGG7-F1
#
_cell.length_a   1.000
_cell.length_b   1.000
_cell.length_c   1.000
_cell.angle_alpha   90.00
_cell.angle_beta   90.00
_cell.angle_gamma   90.00
#
_symmetry.space_group_name_H-M   'P 1'
#
loop_
_entity.id
_entity.type
_entity.pdbx_description
1 polymer ?
#
loop_
_entity_poly.entity_id
_entity_poly.type
_entity_poly.pdbx_seq_one_letter_code
_entity_poly.pdbx_strand_id
1 'polypeptide(L)'
;MPFLRNNQPPAGNNDSFKYAFILEKLLRTIHAYRSKYPELVQLHNYIESLNLDEFHINPQVNKLATIADYMAVMAVDSYVIRHIHHNFNNDIRNLQEGSNLNDHLDLYLESGLPGAKE
;
A
#
# COMPACT_ATOMS: atom_id res chain seq x y z
N MET A 1 -10.73 -38.62 -20.01
CA MET A 1 -10.59 -38.70 -18.54
C MET A 1 -9.82 -37.48 -18.08
N PRO A 2 -10.31 -36.75 -17.07
CA PRO A 2 -10.05 -35.31 -16.90
C PRO A 2 -8.71 -35.01 -16.21
N PHE A 3 -8.17 -33.85 -16.58
CA PHE A 3 -6.91 -33.28 -16.12
C PHE A 3 -6.89 -33.11 -14.59
N LEU A 4 -5.81 -33.62 -13.97
CA LEU A 4 -5.45 -33.34 -12.60
C LEU A 4 -5.29 -31.82 -12.43
N ARG A 5 -6.27 -31.18 -11.81
CA ARG A 5 -6.23 -29.76 -11.45
C ARG A 5 -5.21 -29.63 -10.34
N ASN A 6 -4.13 -28.88 -10.63
CA ASN A 6 -3.03 -28.60 -9.72
C ASN A 6 -3.52 -28.27 -8.31
N ASN A 7 -2.85 -28.87 -7.32
CA ASN A 7 -2.87 -28.48 -5.92
C ASN A 7 -2.39 -27.02 -5.80
N GLN A 8 -3.32 -26.08 -5.96
CA GLN A 8 -3.11 -24.70 -5.58
C GLN A 8 -3.21 -24.66 -4.04
N PRO A 9 -2.15 -24.25 -3.31
CA PRO A 9 -2.26 -24.09 -1.87
C PRO A 9 -3.39 -23.08 -1.56
N PRO A 10 -4.10 -23.22 -0.43
CA PRO A 10 -5.20 -22.32 -0.10
C PRO A 10 -4.68 -20.88 -0.10
N ALA A 11 -5.29 -20.05 -0.95
CA ALA A 11 -4.88 -18.67 -1.21
C ALA A 11 -4.86 -17.76 0.05
N GLY A 12 -5.36 -18.21 1.20
CA GLY A 12 -5.54 -17.39 2.39
C GLY A 12 -4.27 -16.97 3.15
N ASN A 13 -3.16 -17.72 3.04
CA ASN A 13 -1.97 -17.44 3.87
C ASN A 13 -1.00 -16.43 3.22
N ASN A 14 -0.89 -16.43 1.89
CA ASN A 14 0.06 -15.57 1.18
C ASN A 14 -0.45 -14.13 1.06
N ASP A 15 -1.75 -13.94 0.96
CA ASP A 15 -2.35 -12.62 0.79
C ASP A 15 -2.25 -11.79 2.08
N SER A 16 -2.34 -12.43 3.24
CA SER A 16 -2.13 -11.79 4.54
C SER A 16 -0.71 -11.27 4.73
N PHE A 17 0.28 -12.05 4.29
CA PHE A 17 1.69 -11.63 4.33
C PHE A 17 1.95 -10.47 3.35
N LYS A 18 1.45 -10.59 2.12
CA LYS A 18 1.59 -9.53 1.11
C LYS A 18 0.88 -8.24 1.54
N TYR A 19 -0.31 -8.34 2.15
CA TYR A 19 -1.00 -7.19 2.77
C TYR A 19 -0.13 -6.52 3.84
N ALA A 20 0.39 -7.30 4.79
CA ALA A 20 1.20 -6.77 5.88
C ALA A 20 2.45 -6.07 5.33
N PHE A 21 3.08 -6.65 4.32
CA PHE A 21 4.23 -6.07 3.63
C PHE A 21 3.90 -4.73 2.97
N ILE A 22 2.78 -4.62 2.24
CA ILE A 22 2.35 -3.36 1.59
C ILE A 22 2.13 -2.27 2.65
N LEU A 23 1.42 -2.60 3.73
CA LEU A 23 1.14 -1.65 4.80
C LEU A 23 2.43 -1.24 5.53
N GLU A 24 3.31 -2.19 5.84
CA GLU A 24 4.60 -1.93 6.48
C GLU A 24 5.47 -1.03 5.60
N LYS A 25 5.55 -1.30 4.30
CA LYS A 25 6.28 -0.48 3.33
C LYS A 25 5.75 0.96 3.29
N LEU A 26 4.43 1.15 3.34
CA LEU A 26 3.82 2.47 3.45
C LEU A 26 4.21 3.17 4.76
N LEU A 27 4.08 2.48 5.90
CA LEU A 27 4.43 3.03 7.22
C LEU A 27 5.91 3.37 7.34
N ARG A 28 6.81 2.53 6.81
CA ARG A 28 8.26 2.82 6.72
C ARG A 28 8.53 4.06 5.86
N THR A 29 7.83 4.20 4.74
CA THR A 29 7.93 5.39 3.88
C THR A 29 7.50 6.64 4.63
N ILE A 30 6.36 6.59 5.30
CA ILE A 30 5.86 7.70 6.12
C ILE A 30 6.86 8.04 7.22
N HIS A 31 7.36 7.05 7.97
CA HIS A 31 8.30 7.27 9.07
C HIS A 31 9.60 7.94 8.61
N ALA A 32 10.14 7.49 7.47
CA ALA A 32 11.39 8.02 6.92
C ALA A 32 11.27 9.49 6.46
N TYR A 33 10.10 9.90 5.97
CA TYR A 33 9.94 11.18 5.28
C TYR A 33 8.98 12.18 5.94
N ARG A 34 8.25 11.81 6.99
CA ARG A 34 7.28 12.69 7.68
C ARG A 34 7.88 13.96 8.29
N SER A 35 9.18 14.00 8.55
CA SER A 35 9.88 15.23 8.99
C SER A 35 10.06 16.24 7.86
N LYS A 36 10.07 15.79 6.60
CA LYS A 36 10.24 16.61 5.40
C LYS A 36 8.91 16.98 4.75
N TYR A 37 7.91 16.11 4.86
CA TYR A 37 6.60 16.26 4.22
C TYR A 37 5.47 16.15 5.26
N PRO A 38 4.93 17.29 5.75
CA PRO A 38 3.88 17.33 6.77
C PRO A 38 2.61 16.56 6.40
N GLU A 39 2.29 16.45 5.11
CA GLU A 39 1.18 15.65 4.60
C GLU A 39 1.29 14.17 5.01
N LEU A 40 2.50 13.64 5.20
CA LEU A 40 2.69 12.26 5.63
C LEU A 40 2.31 12.07 7.10
N VAL A 41 2.36 13.12 7.93
CA VAL A 41 1.84 13.06 9.31
C VAL A 41 0.32 12.93 9.29
N GLN A 42 -0.35 13.68 8.41
CA GLN A 42 -1.80 13.59 8.24
C GLN A 42 -2.21 12.20 7.76
N LEU A 43 -1.50 11.66 6.77
CA LEU A 43 -1.71 10.30 6.28
C LEU A 43 -1.48 9.25 7.38
N HIS A 44 -0.41 9.38 8.17
CA HIS A 44 -0.13 8.50 9.31
C HIS A 44 -1.29 8.47 10.30
N ASN A 45 -1.76 9.64 10.72
CA ASN A 45 -2.83 9.76 11.71
C ASN A 45 -4.15 9.15 11.19
N TYR A 46 -4.43 9.31 9.90
CA TYR A 46 -5.57 8.66 9.27
C TYR A 46 -5.44 7.13 9.32
N ILE A 47 -4.29 6.57 8.93
CA ILE A 47 -4.06 5.12 8.94
C ILE A 47 -4.20 4.54 10.35
N GLU A 48 -3.67 5.22 11.37
CA GLU A 48 -3.79 4.81 12.77
C GLU A 48 -5.25 4.85 13.28
N SER A 49 -6.07 5.74 12.72
CA SER A 49 -7.49 5.82 13.06
C SER A 49 -8.35 4.71 12.40
N LEU A 50 -7.82 4.03 11.39
CA LEU A 50 -8.54 2.99 10.66
C LEU A 50 -8.50 1.65 11.40
N ASN A 51 -9.66 1.23 11.88
CA ASN A 51 -9.85 -0.13 12.37
C ASN A 51 -9.99 -1.12 11.20
N LEU A 52 -9.57 -2.36 11.43
CA LEU A 52 -9.83 -3.44 10.50
C LEU A 52 -11.31 -3.84 10.61
N ASP A 53 -12.06 -3.78 9.51
CA ASP A 53 -13.45 -4.25 9.48
C ASP A 53 -13.47 -5.77 9.27
N GLU A 54 -13.47 -6.51 10.38
CA GLU A 54 -13.46 -7.98 10.39
C GLU A 54 -14.70 -8.62 9.73
N PHE A 55 -15.78 -7.85 9.53
CA PHE A 55 -17.01 -8.35 8.91
C PHE A 55 -16.98 -8.27 7.38
N HIS A 56 -15.98 -7.61 6.80
CA HIS A 56 -15.82 -7.53 5.35
C HIS A 56 -15.33 -8.86 4.78
N ILE A 57 -15.75 -9.21 3.55
CA ILE A 57 -15.34 -10.45 2.86
C ILE A 57 -13.81 -10.54 2.72
N ASN A 58 -13.17 -9.39 2.54
CA ASN A 58 -11.71 -9.26 2.56
C ASN A 58 -11.33 -8.00 3.36
N PRO A 59 -11.16 -8.09 4.68
CA PRO A 59 -10.89 -6.94 5.55
C PRO A 59 -9.60 -6.19 5.19
N GLN A 60 -8.59 -6.96 4.81
CA GLN A 60 -7.25 -6.48 4.46
C GLN A 60 -7.28 -5.64 3.18
N VAL A 61 -7.87 -6.17 2.11
CA VAL A 61 -8.01 -5.43 0.83
C VAL A 61 -8.89 -4.21 1.02
N ASN A 62 -9.96 -4.30 1.83
CA ASN A 62 -10.82 -3.15 2.11
C ASN A 62 -10.05 -2.02 2.83
N LYS A 63 -9.23 -2.36 3.83
CA LYS A 63 -8.39 -1.38 4.52
C LYS A 63 -7.39 -0.72 3.56
N LEU A 64 -6.71 -1.48 2.70
CA LEU A 64 -5.81 -0.92 1.69
C LEU A 64 -6.54 0.00 0.69
N ALA A 65 -7.73 -0.40 0.24
CA ALA A 65 -8.57 0.42 -0.65
C ALA A 65 -8.99 1.73 0.02
N THR A 66 -9.38 1.68 1.30
CA THR A 66 -9.75 2.86 2.09
C THR A 66 -8.58 3.84 2.23
N ILE A 67 -7.37 3.30 2.46
CA ILE A 67 -6.14 4.12 2.49
C ILE A 67 -5.88 4.73 1.11
N ALA A 68 -6.01 3.96 0.02
CA ALA A 68 -5.82 4.45 -1.34
C ALA A 68 -6.79 5.59 -1.68
N ASP A 69 -8.07 5.46 -1.34
CA ASP A 69 -9.08 6.50 -1.57
C ASP A 69 -8.75 7.80 -0.84
N TYR A 70 -8.30 7.70 0.41
CA TYR A 70 -7.86 8.88 1.16
C TYR A 70 -6.62 9.53 0.54
N MET A 71 -5.64 8.73 0.10
CA MET A 71 -4.48 9.22 -0.61
C MET A 71 -4.84 9.86 -1.95
N ALA A 72 -5.87 9.38 -2.65
CA ALA A 72 -6.35 9.98 -3.88
C ALA A 72 -6.87 11.42 -3.67
N VAL A 73 -7.58 11.66 -2.56
CA VAL A 73 -8.02 13.01 -2.16
C VAL A 73 -6.83 13.92 -1.88
N MET A 74 -5.87 13.44 -1.09
CA MET A 74 -4.65 14.20 -0.75
C MET A 74 -3.72 14.43 -1.94
N ALA A 75 -3.71 13.53 -2.93
CA ALA A 75 -2.85 13.59 -4.11
C ALA A 75 -3.19 14.72 -5.09
N VAL A 76 -4.38 15.33 -4.94
CA VAL A 76 -4.76 16.53 -5.69
C VAL A 76 -3.76 17.65 -5.41
N ASP A 77 -3.43 17.87 -4.14
CA ASP A 77 -2.62 19.01 -3.69
C ASP A 77 -1.17 18.63 -3.32
N SER A 78 -0.84 17.34 -3.18
CA SER A 78 0.53 16.88 -2.90
C SER A 78 1.08 15.96 -3.97
N TYR A 79 2.18 16.40 -4.60
CA TYR A 79 2.97 15.56 -5.51
C TYR A 79 3.55 14.33 -4.80
N VAL A 80 3.98 14.50 -3.54
CA VAL A 80 4.53 13.40 -2.73
C VAL A 80 3.48 12.33 -2.52
N ILE A 81 2.27 12.71 -2.10
CA ILE A 81 1.17 11.74 -1.92
C ILE A 81 0.78 11.13 -3.26
N ARG A 82 0.73 11.91 -4.35
CA ARG A 82 0.43 11.38 -5.68
C ARG A 82 1.41 10.30 -6.11
N HIS A 83 2.69 10.49 -5.86
CA HIS A 83 3.72 9.50 -6.17
C HIS A 83 3.58 8.24 -5.30
N ILE A 84 3.40 8.40 -3.99
CA ILE A 84 3.19 7.26 -3.09
C ILE A 84 1.92 6.50 -3.47
N HIS A 85 0.82 7.20 -3.73
CA HIS A 85 -0.46 6.63 -4.12
C HIS A 85 -0.35 5.81 -5.40
N HIS A 86 0.40 6.29 -6.40
CA HIS A 86 0.66 5.54 -7.63
C HIS A 86 1.35 4.20 -7.33
N ASN A 87 2.45 4.21 -6.59
CA ASN A 87 3.21 3.00 -6.27
C ASN A 87 2.44 2.05 -5.35
N PHE A 88 1.70 2.59 -4.39
CA PHE A 88 0.83 1.83 -3.48
C PHE A 88 -0.29 1.10 -4.23
N ASN A 89 -0.96 1.78 -5.18
CA ASN A 89 -1.99 1.15 -6.01
C ASN A 89 -1.44 0.07 -6.94
N ASN A 90 -0.20 0.22 -7.42
CA ASN A 90 0.44 -0.83 -8.21
C ASN A 90 0.65 -2.09 -7.35
N ASP A 91 1.08 -1.96 -6.10
CA ASP A 91 1.21 -3.09 -5.19
C ASP A 91 -0.14 -3.72 -4.82
N ILE A 92 -1.20 -2.93 -4.61
CA ILE A 92 -2.57 -3.44 -4.41
C ILE A 92 -3.05 -4.23 -5.64
N ARG A 93 -2.82 -3.71 -6.84
CA ARG A 93 -3.19 -4.41 -8.08
C ARG A 93 -2.43 -5.73 -8.21
N ASN A 94 -1.13 -5.72 -7.93
CA ASN A 94 -0.31 -6.94 -7.93
C ASN A 94 -0.83 -7.98 -6.91
N LEU A 95 -1.26 -7.53 -5.73
CA LEU A 95 -1.90 -8.39 -4.73
C LEU A 95 -3.19 -9.02 -5.28
N GLN A 96 -4.07 -8.21 -5.88
CA GLN A 96 -5.35 -8.68 -6.44
C GLN A 96 -5.19 -9.64 -7.62
N GLU A 97 -4.17 -9.43 -8.45
CA GLU A 97 -3.86 -10.27 -9.61
C GLU A 97 -3.08 -11.54 -9.25
N GLY A 98 -2.67 -11.70 -7.99
CA GLY A 98 -1.83 -12.81 -7.54
C GLY A 98 -0.37 -12.72 -8.01
N SER A 99 0.03 -11.56 -8.53
CA SER A 99 1.38 -11.26 -8.99
C SER A 99 2.36 -11.07 -7.83
N ASN A 100 3.66 -11.02 -8.14
CA ASN A 100 4.69 -10.64 -7.16
C ASN A 100 4.58 -9.14 -6.86
N LEU A 101 4.87 -8.76 -5.61
CA LEU A 101 4.91 -7.35 -5.22
C LEU A 101 6.15 -6.70 -5.82
N ASN A 102 6.18 -5.36 -5.80
CA ASN A 102 7.36 -4.65 -6.28
C ASN A 102 8.44 -4.64 -5.19
N ASP A 103 9.17 -5.75 -5.11
CA ASP A 103 10.22 -6.03 -4.12
C ASP A 103 11.46 -5.13 -4.31
N HIS A 104 11.56 -4.46 -5.47
CA HIS A 104 12.70 -3.61 -5.81
C HIS A 104 12.67 -2.23 -5.14
N LEU A 105 11.52 -1.84 -4.59
CA LEU A 105 11.36 -0.59 -3.85
C LEU A 105 11.20 -0.90 -2.37
N ASP A 106 12.20 -0.59 -1.56
CA ASP A 106 12.12 -0.70 -0.09
C ASP A 106 11.14 0.31 0.51
N LEU A 107 10.91 1.42 -0.18
CA LEU A 107 10.03 2.53 0.20
C LEU A 107 9.31 3.04 -1.06
N TYR A 108 8.16 3.68 -0.88
CA TYR A 108 7.41 4.29 -1.99
C TYR A 108 7.98 5.65 -2.44
N LEU A 109 8.98 6.15 -1.73
CA LEU A 109 9.76 7.33 -2.10
C LEU A 109 11.24 6.96 -2.15
N GLU A 110 11.85 7.15 -3.32
CA GLU A 110 13.30 7.08 -3.46
C GLU A 110 13.96 8.33 -2.88
N SER A 111 15.18 8.19 -2.37
CA SER A 111 15.99 9.28 -1.87
C SER A 111 16.45 10.18 -3.02
N GLY A 112 15.55 11.05 -3.50
CA GLY A 112 15.84 11.95 -4.61
C GLY A 112 14.63 12.45 -5.40
N LEU A 113 13.51 12.78 -4.73
CA LEU A 113 12.39 13.43 -5.44
C LEU A 113 12.89 14.74 -6.10
N PRO A 114 12.76 14.89 -7.44
CA PRO A 114 13.18 16.09 -8.15
C PRO A 114 12.19 17.22 -7.84
N GLY A 115 12.42 17.95 -6.76
CA GLY A 115 11.52 19.02 -6.33
C GLY A 115 11.86 19.66 -4.99
N ALA A 116 12.62 18.96 -4.12
CA ALA A 116 13.21 19.59 -2.95
C ALA A 116 14.44 20.41 -3.38
N LYS A 117 14.19 21.61 -3.92
CA LYS A 117 15.24 22.61 -4.04
C LYS A 117 15.56 23.12 -2.63
N GLU A 118 16.80 22.88 -2.20
CA GLU A 118 17.44 23.64 -1.12
C GLU A 118 17.50 25.14 -1.46
#